data_AF-A0A2I0JQX5-F1
#
_entry.id   AF-A0A2I0JQX5-F1
#
_cell.length_a   1.000
_cell.length_b   1.000
_cell.length_c   1.000
_cell.angle_alpha   90.00
_cell.angle_beta   90.00
_cell.angle_gamma   90.00
#
_symmetry.space_group_name_H-M   'P 1'
#
loop_
_entity.id
_entity.type
_entity.pdbx_description
1 polymer ?
#
loop_
_entity_poly.entity_id
_entity_poly.type
_entity_poly.pdbx_seq_one_letter_code
_entity_poly.pdbx_strand_id
1 'polypeptide(L)' 'TEKNKAFPLKEQRLRYFTPKEVANLHSFPESFSFPQHVSLRQRYALLGNSLSVAVVAPLLQYLFTEQ' A
#
# COMPACT_ATOMS: atom_id res chain seq x y z
N THR A 1 36.79 -11.20 -11.15
CA THR A 1 35.39 -10.75 -11.29
C THR A 1 34.53 -11.60 -10.37
N GLU A 2 34.29 -11.09 -9.17
CA GLU A 2 33.57 -11.82 -8.11
C GLU A 2 32.13 -12.06 -8.53
N LYS A 3 31.74 -13.35 -8.55
CA LYS A 3 30.36 -13.76 -8.73
C LYS A 3 29.56 -13.24 -7.54
N ASN A 4 28.63 -12.30 -7.77
CA ASN A 4 27.61 -11.91 -6.81
C ASN A 4 26.96 -13.18 -6.24
N LYS A 5 27.30 -13.54 -5.00
CA LYS A 5 26.68 -14.64 -4.25
C LYS A 5 25.25 -14.18 -3.96
N ALA A 6 24.32 -14.52 -4.83
CA ALA A 6 22.91 -14.27 -4.58
C ALA A 6 22.48 -15.16 -3.40
N PHE A 7 22.43 -14.58 -2.22
CA PHE A 7 21.85 -15.24 -1.05
C PHE A 7 20.37 -15.49 -1.33
N PRO A 8 19.85 -16.69 -1.09
CA PRO A 8 18.42 -16.97 -1.20
C PRO A 8 17.60 -15.92 -0.45
N LEU A 9 16.57 -15.36 -1.09
CA LEU A 9 15.72 -14.28 -0.55
C LEU A 9 15.17 -14.57 0.86
N LYS A 10 15.01 -15.86 1.20
CA LYS A 10 14.54 -16.34 2.50
C LYS A 10 15.56 -16.11 3.63
N GLU A 11 16.85 -16.21 3.34
CA GLU A 11 17.92 -15.95 4.31
C GLU A 11 18.03 -14.46 4.66
N GLN A 12 17.54 -13.60 3.76
CA GLN A 12 17.47 -12.15 3.93
C GLN A 12 16.18 -11.67 4.63
N ARG A 13 15.31 -12.60 5.06
CA ARG A 13 14.03 -12.30 5.73
C ARG A 13 13.12 -11.37 4.92
N LEU A 14 13.18 -11.47 3.59
CA LEU A 14 12.31 -10.70 2.72
C LEU A 14 10.87 -11.20 2.84
N ARG A 15 9.93 -10.27 2.92
CA ARG A 15 8.48 -10.53 2.96
C ARG A 15 7.73 -9.49 2.14
N TYR A 16 6.52 -9.84 1.73
CA TYR A 16 5.59 -8.84 1.21
C TYR A 16 5.15 -7.88 2.31
N PHE A 17 4.84 -6.66 1.89
CA PHE A 17 4.09 -5.72 2.72
C PHE A 17 2.70 -6.28 2.94
N THR A 18 2.23 -6.22 4.18
CA THR A 18 0.86 -6.57 4.57
C THR A 18 -0.13 -5.59 3.94
N PRO A 19 -1.43 -5.95 3.82
CA PRO A 19 -2.44 -5.00 3.33
C PRO A 19 -2.51 -3.70 4.16
N LYS A 20 -2.21 -3.76 5.47
CA LYS A 20 -2.17 -2.55 6.30
C LYS A 20 -0.99 -1.66 5.95
N GLU A 21 0.19 -2.22 5.75
CA GLU A 21 1.37 -1.46 5.33
C GLU A 21 1.18 -0.81 3.95
N VAL A 22 0.56 -1.54 3.01
CA VAL A 22 0.20 -0.98 1.69
C VAL A 22 -0.84 0.14 1.84
N ALA A 23 -1.87 -0.03 2.66
CA ALA A 23 -2.84 1.03 2.94
C ALA A 23 -2.19 2.27 3.58
N ASN A 24 -1.24 2.07 4.50
CA ASN A 24 -0.49 3.16 5.12
C ASN A 24 0.38 3.90 4.08
N LEU A 25 0.99 3.18 3.12
CA LEU A 25 1.71 3.79 2.01
C LEU A 25 0.80 4.65 1.13
N HIS A 26 -0.44 4.20 0.91
CA HIS A 26 -1.49 4.99 0.27
C HIS A 26 -2.10 6.09 1.16
N SER A 27 -1.56 6.30 2.37
CA SER A 27 -2.00 7.31 3.34
C SER A 27 -3.46 7.15 3.77
N PHE A 28 -3.96 5.91 3.81
CA PHE A 28 -5.25 5.64 4.44
C PHE A 28 -5.19 5.91 5.94
N PRO A 29 -6.30 6.33 6.57
CA PRO A 29 -6.37 6.53 8.01
C PRO A 29 -5.99 5.30 8.82
N GLU A 30 -5.49 5.49 10.05
CA GLU A 30 -5.16 4.38 10.94
C GLU A 30 -6.37 3.49 11.25
N SER A 31 -7.56 4.08 11.36
CA SER A 31 -8.82 3.37 11.58
C SER A 31 -9.31 2.54 10.37
N PHE A 32 -8.72 2.71 9.19
CA PHE A 32 -9.09 1.94 8.01
C PHE A 32 -8.74 0.46 8.19
N SER A 33 -9.74 -0.40 7.99
CA SER A 33 -9.62 -1.85 8.07
C SER A 33 -10.57 -2.53 7.08
N PHE A 34 -10.21 -3.74 6.66
CA PHE A 34 -11.07 -4.57 5.80
C PHE A 34 -12.01 -5.42 6.66
N PRO A 35 -13.26 -5.64 6.21
CA PRO A 35 -14.15 -6.61 6.84
C PRO A 35 -13.52 -8.01 6.89
N GLN A 36 -13.90 -8.80 7.90
CA GLN A 36 -13.33 -10.13 8.12
C GLN A 36 -13.52 -11.08 6.93
N HIS A 37 -14.62 -10.96 6.19
CA HIS A 37 -14.94 -11.82 5.04
C HIS A 37 -14.10 -11.52 3.79
N VAL A 38 -13.37 -10.41 3.73
CA VAL A 38 -12.56 -10.05 2.56
C VAL A 38 -11.25 -10.81 2.59
N SER A 39 -11.01 -11.65 1.57
CA SER A 39 -9.80 -12.47 1.46
C SER A 39 -8.54 -11.63 1.26
N LEU A 40 -7.37 -12.18 1.63
CA LEU A 40 -6.09 -11.49 1.48
C LEU A 40 -5.82 -11.04 0.03
N ARG A 41 -6.13 -11.89 -0.96
CA ARG A 41 -5.98 -11.57 -2.38
C ARG A 41 -6.86 -10.40 -2.81
N GLN A 42 -8.11 -10.37 -2.35
CA GLN A 42 -9.03 -9.26 -2.63
C GLN A 42 -8.54 -7.96 -2.00
N ARG A 43 -8.00 -8.00 -0.77
CA ARG A 43 -7.42 -6.80 -0.12
C ARG A 43 -6.29 -6.20 -0.95
N TYR A 44 -5.34 -7.03 -1.42
CA TYR A 44 -4.28 -6.54 -2.30
C TYR A 44 -4.80 -6.01 -3.64
N ALA A 45 -5.77 -6.69 -4.26
CA ALA A 45 -6.36 -6.21 -5.50
C ALA A 45 -7.06 -4.85 -5.32
N LEU A 46 -7.82 -4.68 -4.23
CA LEU A 46 -8.49 -3.42 -3.90
C LEU A 46 -7.48 -2.29 -3.63
N LEU A 47 -6.42 -2.56 -2.86
CA LEU A 47 -5.38 -1.57 -2.58
C LEU A 47 -4.58 -1.21 -3.83
N GLY A 48 -4.20 -2.20 -4.64
CA GLY A 48 -3.46 -1.96 -5.88
C GLY A 48 -4.24 -1.16 -6.92
N ASN A 49 -5.57 -1.27 -6.92
CA ASN A 49 -6.46 -0.46 -7.75
C ASN A 49 -6.84 0.88 -7.09
N SER A 50 -6.42 1.11 -5.85
CA SER A 50 -6.70 2.34 -5.12
C SER A 50 -5.70 3.44 -5.48
N LEU A 51 -5.79 4.56 -4.76
CA LEU A 51 -5.01 5.76 -5.00
C LEU A 51 -4.37 6.27 -3.71
N SER A 52 -3.40 7.18 -3.82
CA SER A 52 -2.81 7.83 -2.66
C SER A 52 -3.72 8.94 -2.14
N VAL A 53 -4.22 8.78 -0.92
CA VAL A 53 -5.05 9.79 -0.24
C VAL A 53 -4.26 11.09 -0.05
N ALA A 54 -2.96 11.01 0.23
CA ALA A 54 -2.10 12.18 0.38
C ALA A 54 -1.95 13.00 -0.91
N VAL A 55 -2.11 12.36 -2.08
CA VAL A 55 -2.08 13.05 -3.38
C VAL A 55 -3.46 13.61 -3.73
N VAL A 56 -4.52 12.82 -3.53
CA VAL A 56 -5.86 13.24 -3.94
C VAL A 56 -6.47 14.27 -3.00
N ALA A 57 -6.16 14.23 -1.70
CA ALA A 57 -6.66 15.22 -0.74
C ALA A 57 -6.34 16.69 -1.13
N PRO A 58 -5.09 17.09 -1.43
CA PRO A 58 -4.79 18.45 -1.89
C PRO A 58 -5.39 18.77 -3.26
N LEU A 59 -5.53 17.79 -4.16
CA LEU A 59 -6.20 18.00 -5.46
C LEU A 59 -7.69 18.31 -5.28
N LEU A 60 -8.36 17.62 -4.34
CA LEU A 60 -9.74 17.90 -3.98
C LEU A 60 -9.85 19.24 -3.27
N GLN A 61 -8.94 19.57 -2.35
CA GLN A 61 -8.89 20.90 -1.74
C GLN A 61 -8.78 21.97 -2.84
N TYR A 62 -7.87 21.80 -3.79
CA TYR A 62 -7.72 22.72 -4.92
C TYR A 62 -8.98 22.82 -5.80
N LEU A 63 -9.60 21.68 -6.11
CA LEU A 63 -10.85 21.64 -6.89
C LEU A 63 -11.98 22.38 -6.18
N PHE A 64 -12.04 22.31 -4.86
CA PHE A 64 -13.04 22.97 -4.04
C PHE A 64 -12.58 24.34 -3.51
N THR A 65 -11.43 24.87 -3.95
CA THR A 65 -10.95 26.22 -3.57
C THR A 65 -11.49 27.35 -4.46
N GLU A 66 -12.62 27.17 -5.15
CA GLU A 66 -13.33 28.25 -5.86
C GLU A 66 -14.74 28.38 -5.24
N GLN A 67 -15.18 29.48 -4.62
CA GLN A 67 -14.77 30.90 -4.68
C GLN A 67 -14.37 31.49 -3.32
#